data_AF-A0A661HW39-F1
#
_entry.id   AF-A0A661HW39-F1
#
_cell.length_a   1.000
_cell.length_b   1.000
_cell.length_c   1.000
_cell.angle_alpha   90.00
_cell.angle_beta   90.00
_cell.angle_gamma   90.00
#
_symmetry.space_group_name_H-M   'P 1'
#
loop_
_entity.id
_entity.type
_entity.pdbx_description
1 polymer ?
#
loop_
_entity_poly.entity_id
_entity_poly.type
_entity_poly.pdbx_seq_one_letter_code
_entity_poly.pdbx_strand_id
1 'polypeptide(L)'
;GTSFFDAKEIKFLLDLMALLVNPKDMMAFIHVFEYARGVGSALSKEFFQCFLHFGQGNFMQGVLYPKVQDLPKLNPNKNVQLGLFDDDNEIGSAARFKLLNLESSLYKHPLLKHPKLTHDGVIFFREFYTLMRSLHTLEKPSDILREAINSSLYKGIVELLSIQRGRLKSGEVDEEKKKQAKERINRKARLLLDLSRQYKELRRFVNAMVLGGNELSEGEGVNLLTVHASKGLEFPEVYVIDLVDGRFPNRKMMSSIEEERRLFYVAVTRAKDRLYLSLAKFDRVKKIDYKPSQFLHEAGLVKGEFVEPEVKEKKPKRVKEDS
;
A
#
# COMPACT_ATOMS: atom_id res chain seq x y z
N GLY A 1 6.26 5.20 8.51
CA GLY A 1 4.86 4.82 8.26
C GLY A 1 4.83 3.82 7.13
N THR A 2 3.88 2.91 7.09
CA THR A 2 3.67 2.04 5.92
C THR A 2 3.33 2.90 4.70
N SER A 3 3.82 2.51 3.51
CA SER A 3 3.51 3.21 2.26
C SER A 3 2.00 3.29 2.04
N PHE A 4 1.55 4.25 1.22
CA PHE A 4 0.14 4.35 0.83
C PHE A 4 -0.38 3.05 0.23
N PHE A 5 0.39 2.46 -0.68
CA PHE A 5 0.06 1.21 -1.39
C PHE A 5 0.15 -0.04 -0.49
N ASP A 6 0.99 0.00 0.54
CA ASP A 6 1.11 -1.08 1.53
C ASP A 6 0.00 -1.07 2.57
N ALA A 7 -0.83 -0.02 2.60
CA ALA A 7 -1.93 0.06 3.54
C ALA A 7 -2.96 -1.02 3.21
N LYS A 8 -3.28 -1.88 4.20
CA LYS A 8 -4.24 -2.99 4.09
C LYS A 8 -5.54 -2.65 3.34
N GLU A 9 -6.14 -1.51 3.68
CA GLU A 9 -7.35 -0.98 3.05
C GLU A 9 -7.19 -0.67 1.54
N ILE A 10 -6.01 -0.20 1.13
CA ILE A 10 -5.69 0.12 -0.27
C ILE A 10 -5.32 -1.16 -1.02
N LYS A 11 -4.49 -1.99 -0.40
CA LYS A 11 -4.08 -3.28 -0.94
C LYS A 11 -5.30 -4.15 -1.26
N PHE A 12 -6.29 -4.21 -0.36
CA PHE A 12 -7.55 -4.92 -0.62
C PHE A 12 -8.26 -4.44 -1.91
N LEU A 13 -8.40 -3.13 -2.10
CA LEU A 13 -9.03 -2.58 -3.30
C LEU A 13 -8.22 -2.89 -4.57
N LEU A 14 -6.89 -2.81 -4.49
CA LEU A 14 -5.99 -3.12 -5.60
C LEU A 14 -6.01 -4.61 -5.96
N ASP A 15 -5.98 -5.50 -4.96
CA ASP A 15 -6.10 -6.96 -5.16
C ASP A 15 -7.45 -7.32 -5.78
N LEU A 16 -8.55 -6.67 -5.36
CA LEU A 16 -9.87 -6.85 -5.98
C LEU A 16 -9.86 -6.45 -7.46
N MET A 17 -9.24 -5.32 -7.80
CA MET A 17 -9.12 -4.86 -9.19
C MET A 17 -8.19 -5.76 -10.01
N ALA A 18 -7.09 -6.22 -9.41
CA ALA A 18 -6.17 -7.16 -10.03
C ALA A 18 -6.87 -8.48 -10.37
N LEU A 19 -7.74 -8.97 -9.49
CA LEU A 19 -8.54 -10.16 -9.72
C LEU A 19 -9.53 -9.99 -10.90
N LEU A 20 -10.08 -8.79 -11.11
CA LEU A 20 -10.91 -8.50 -12.29
C LEU A 20 -10.09 -8.48 -13.59
N VAL A 21 -8.85 -7.97 -13.55
CA VAL A 21 -7.95 -7.91 -14.71
C VAL A 21 -7.35 -9.28 -15.06
N ASN A 22 -7.03 -10.06 -14.04
CA ASN A 22 -6.47 -11.39 -14.12
C ASN A 22 -7.19 -12.33 -13.13
N PRO A 23 -8.31 -12.96 -13.54
CA PRO A 23 -9.07 -13.87 -12.68
C PRO A 23 -8.33 -15.14 -12.27
N LYS A 24 -7.12 -15.37 -12.81
CA LYS A 24 -6.23 -16.48 -12.41
C LYS A 24 -5.21 -16.08 -11.33
N ASP A 25 -5.24 -14.83 -10.86
CA ASP A 25 -4.36 -14.35 -9.79
C ASP A 25 -4.80 -14.90 -8.43
N MET A 26 -4.19 -16.01 -8.04
CA MET A 26 -4.43 -16.67 -6.76
C MET A 26 -3.98 -15.80 -5.57
N MET A 27 -2.92 -15.00 -5.72
CA MET A 27 -2.39 -14.20 -4.62
C MET A 27 -3.32 -13.03 -4.29
N ALA A 28 -3.82 -12.34 -5.32
CA ALA A 28 -4.83 -11.31 -5.16
C ALA A 28 -6.10 -11.87 -4.48
N PHE A 29 -6.55 -13.06 -4.91
CA PHE A 29 -7.67 -13.72 -4.26
C PHE A 29 -7.40 -14.04 -2.77
N ILE A 30 -6.22 -14.59 -2.44
CA ILE A 30 -5.86 -14.91 -1.05
C ILE A 30 -5.88 -13.64 -0.19
N HIS A 31 -5.31 -12.53 -0.67
CA HIS A 31 -5.34 -11.25 0.06
C HIS A 31 -6.75 -10.69 0.22
N VAL A 32 -7.65 -10.90 -0.73
CA VAL A 32 -9.06 -10.51 -0.59
C VAL A 32 -9.73 -11.37 0.48
N PHE A 33 -9.52 -12.69 0.47
CA PHE A 33 -10.19 -13.63 1.38
C PHE A 33 -9.56 -13.72 2.77
N GLU A 34 -8.36 -13.19 3.01
CA GLU A 34 -7.74 -13.17 4.34
C GLU A 34 -8.57 -12.36 5.38
N TYR A 35 -9.45 -11.47 4.91
CA TYR A 35 -10.37 -10.71 5.75
C TYR A 35 -11.61 -11.51 6.18
N ALA A 36 -11.85 -12.67 5.56
CA ALA A 36 -12.91 -13.57 5.99
C ALA A 36 -12.48 -14.29 7.26
N ARG A 37 -13.19 -14.05 8.37
CA ARG A 37 -12.86 -14.65 9.66
C ARG A 37 -12.91 -16.18 9.58
N GLY A 38 -11.83 -16.83 9.99
CA GLY A 38 -11.67 -18.29 9.92
C GLY A 38 -11.18 -18.81 8.57
N VAL A 39 -10.94 -17.95 7.58
CA VAL A 39 -10.38 -18.31 6.29
C VAL A 39 -8.93 -17.82 6.19
N GLY A 40 -7.99 -18.70 6.53
CA GLY A 40 -6.57 -18.43 6.35
C GLY A 40 -6.11 -18.54 4.90
N SER A 41 -4.82 -18.31 4.65
CA SER A 41 -4.22 -18.42 3.30
C SER A 41 -4.40 -19.80 2.67
N ALA A 42 -4.22 -20.88 3.44
CA ALA A 42 -4.41 -22.25 2.96
C ALA A 42 -5.87 -22.51 2.51
N LEU A 43 -6.85 -22.12 3.33
CA LEU A 43 -8.26 -22.29 2.99
C LEU A 43 -8.69 -21.37 1.83
N SER A 44 -8.13 -20.17 1.75
CA SER A 44 -8.33 -19.27 0.60
C SER A 44 -7.84 -19.92 -0.69
N LYS A 45 -6.67 -20.59 -0.67
CA LYS A 45 -6.17 -21.35 -1.82
C LYS A 45 -7.11 -22.49 -2.21
N GLU A 46 -7.63 -23.24 -1.23
CA GLU A 46 -8.65 -24.28 -1.47
C GLU A 46 -9.91 -23.69 -2.13
N PHE A 47 -10.42 -22.56 -1.63
CA PHE A 47 -11.59 -21.89 -2.22
C PHE A 47 -11.33 -21.40 -3.63
N PHE A 48 -10.15 -20.84 -3.91
CA PHE A 48 -9.77 -20.43 -5.25
C PHE A 48 -9.81 -21.60 -6.24
N GLN A 49 -9.27 -22.76 -5.84
CA GLN A 49 -9.33 -23.98 -6.63
C GLN A 49 -10.76 -24.49 -6.82
N CYS A 50 -11.61 -24.39 -5.78
CA CYS A 50 -13.02 -24.68 -5.87
C CYS A 50 -13.71 -23.82 -6.93
N PHE A 51 -13.53 -22.49 -6.89
CA PHE A 51 -14.12 -21.61 -7.90
C PHE A 51 -13.62 -21.92 -9.31
N LEU A 52 -12.32 -22.13 -9.50
CA LEU A 52 -11.82 -22.57 -10.81
C LEU A 52 -12.45 -23.90 -11.26
N HIS A 53 -12.62 -24.86 -10.35
CA HIS A 53 -13.27 -26.14 -10.66
C HIS A 53 -14.74 -25.94 -11.06
N PHE A 54 -15.51 -25.20 -10.25
CA PHE A 54 -16.92 -24.92 -10.51
C PHE A 54 -17.14 -24.22 -11.85
N GLY A 55 -16.21 -23.34 -12.23
CA GLY A 55 -16.24 -22.60 -13.48
C GLY A 55 -15.51 -23.25 -14.65
N GLN A 56 -15.04 -24.50 -14.52
CA GLN A 56 -14.25 -25.20 -15.56
C GLN A 56 -13.03 -24.39 -16.06
N GLY A 57 -12.29 -23.79 -15.14
CA GLY A 57 -11.12 -22.95 -15.39
C GLY A 57 -11.40 -21.46 -15.50
N ASN A 58 -12.67 -21.03 -15.55
CA ASN A 58 -13.05 -19.63 -15.48
C ASN A 58 -13.49 -19.26 -14.06
N PHE A 59 -12.69 -18.45 -13.37
CA PHE A 59 -12.94 -18.06 -11.98
C PHE A 59 -14.28 -17.35 -11.79
N MET A 60 -14.59 -16.33 -12.61
CA MET A 60 -15.84 -15.56 -12.49
C MET A 60 -17.08 -16.41 -12.77
N GLN A 61 -16.98 -17.34 -13.73
CA GLN A 61 -18.02 -18.35 -13.96
C GLN A 61 -18.23 -19.19 -12.70
N GLY A 62 -17.16 -19.62 -12.04
CA GLY A 62 -17.25 -20.45 -10.84
C GLY A 62 -17.80 -19.73 -9.62
N VAL A 63 -17.53 -18.44 -9.47
CA VAL A 63 -18.06 -17.61 -8.38
C VAL A 63 -19.54 -17.28 -8.60
N LEU A 64 -19.91 -16.82 -9.80
CA LEU A 64 -21.24 -16.27 -10.05
C LEU A 64 -22.25 -17.31 -10.57
N TYR A 65 -21.78 -18.23 -11.40
CA TYR A 65 -22.61 -19.15 -12.20
C TYR A 65 -21.97 -20.55 -12.31
N PRO A 66 -21.77 -21.25 -11.18
CA PRO A 66 -21.06 -22.53 -11.15
C PRO A 66 -21.67 -23.56 -12.11
N LYS A 67 -20.85 -24.15 -12.99
CA LYS A 67 -21.23 -25.21 -13.93
C LYS A 67 -21.10 -26.61 -13.32
N VAL A 68 -20.10 -26.79 -12.47
CA VAL A 68 -19.87 -28.04 -11.72
C VAL A 68 -20.36 -27.86 -10.28
N GLN A 69 -21.08 -28.84 -9.75
CA GLN A 69 -21.76 -28.76 -8.45
C GLN A 69 -21.08 -29.59 -7.35
N ASP A 70 -20.06 -30.34 -7.70
CA ASP A 70 -19.28 -31.17 -6.79
C ASP A 70 -17.96 -30.48 -6.44
N LEU A 71 -17.40 -30.84 -5.28
CA LEU A 71 -16.12 -30.29 -4.84
C LEU A 71 -14.96 -30.96 -5.61
N PRO A 72 -13.89 -30.22 -5.93
CA PRO A 72 -12.68 -30.82 -6.49
C PRO A 72 -12.03 -31.77 -5.48
N LYS A 73 -11.17 -32.67 -5.97
CA LYS A 73 -10.24 -33.41 -5.10
C LYS A 73 -9.18 -32.45 -4.57
N LEU A 74 -9.39 -31.94 -3.36
CA LEU A 74 -8.55 -30.91 -2.74
C LEU A 74 -7.16 -31.43 -2.33
N ASN A 75 -6.96 -32.75 -2.23
CA ASN A 75 -5.69 -33.39 -1.88
C ASN A 75 -5.35 -34.59 -2.81
N PRO A 76 -4.83 -34.34 -4.03
CA PRO A 76 -4.51 -35.44 -4.97
C PRO A 76 -3.27 -36.27 -4.60
N ASN A 77 -2.34 -35.73 -3.78
CA ASN A 77 -1.04 -36.36 -3.45
C ASN A 77 -0.96 -36.96 -2.04
N LYS A 78 -2.07 -37.09 -1.31
CA LYS A 78 -2.06 -37.70 0.02
C LYS A 78 -1.96 -39.22 -0.14
N ASN A 79 -0.87 -39.82 0.35
CA ASN A 79 -0.66 -41.27 0.32
C ASN A 79 -1.78 -41.97 1.11
N VAL A 80 -2.64 -42.69 0.40
CA VAL A 80 -3.81 -43.44 0.92
C VAL A 80 -3.40 -44.66 1.78
N GLN A 81 -2.09 -44.90 1.94
CA GLN A 81 -1.56 -46.11 2.58
C GLN A 81 -1.62 -46.11 4.13
N LEU A 82 -2.07 -45.02 4.77
CA LEU A 82 -2.25 -44.92 6.23
C LEU A 82 -3.75 -44.77 6.57
N GLY A 83 -4.52 -45.80 6.24
CA GLY A 83 -5.99 -45.85 6.34
C GLY A 83 -6.54 -46.01 7.77
N LEU A 84 -6.26 -45.07 8.68
CA LEU A 84 -6.92 -45.03 9.99
C LEU A 84 -7.30 -43.62 10.48
N PHE A 85 -7.01 -42.57 9.72
CA PHE A 85 -7.38 -41.18 10.04
C PHE A 85 -7.90 -40.41 8.81
N ASP A 86 -8.65 -41.07 7.93
CA ASP A 86 -9.31 -40.43 6.80
C ASP A 86 -10.64 -39.76 7.25
N ASP A 87 -10.52 -38.68 8.02
CA ASP A 87 -11.61 -37.74 8.32
C ASP A 87 -12.01 -36.88 7.08
N ASP A 88 -11.54 -37.24 5.88
CA ASP A 88 -11.67 -36.44 4.65
C ASP A 88 -12.99 -36.71 3.88
N ASN A 89 -13.93 -37.50 4.42
CA ASN A 89 -15.18 -37.89 3.74
C ASN A 89 -16.45 -37.12 4.15
N GLU A 90 -16.38 -36.19 5.11
CA GLU A 90 -17.56 -35.36 5.40
C GLU A 90 -17.70 -34.24 4.36
N ILE A 91 -18.38 -34.53 3.25
CA ILE A 91 -18.95 -33.48 2.40
C ILE A 91 -19.91 -32.69 3.30
N GLY A 92 -19.54 -31.44 3.61
CA GLY A 92 -20.41 -30.55 4.36
C GLY A 92 -21.75 -30.37 3.64
N SER A 93 -22.84 -30.24 4.39
CA SER A 93 -24.14 -29.92 3.81
C SER A 93 -24.40 -28.42 3.83
N ALA A 94 -24.97 -27.88 2.75
CA ALA A 94 -25.48 -26.50 2.72
C ALA A 94 -26.60 -26.27 3.76
N ALA A 95 -27.22 -27.34 4.26
CA ALA A 95 -28.22 -27.30 5.34
C ALA A 95 -27.67 -26.64 6.62
N ARG A 96 -26.34 -26.72 6.88
CA ARG A 96 -25.67 -26.07 8.02
C ARG A 96 -25.87 -24.55 8.04
N PHE A 97 -26.21 -23.95 6.90
CA PHE A 97 -26.37 -22.51 6.72
C PHE A 97 -27.81 -22.07 6.50
N LYS A 98 -28.80 -22.93 6.75
CA LYS A 98 -30.22 -22.62 6.51
C LYS A 98 -30.71 -21.37 7.26
N LEU A 99 -30.15 -21.08 8.44
CA LEU A 99 -30.51 -19.92 9.27
C LEU A 99 -29.97 -18.58 8.73
N LEU A 100 -29.07 -18.59 7.74
CA LEU A 100 -28.47 -17.37 7.18
C LEU A 100 -29.36 -16.60 6.19
N ASN A 101 -30.57 -17.12 5.87
CA ASN A 101 -31.54 -16.51 4.95
C ASN A 101 -30.89 -16.03 3.63
N LEU A 102 -30.07 -16.90 3.02
CA LEU A 102 -29.36 -16.59 1.78
C LEU A 102 -30.32 -16.55 0.59
N GLU A 103 -29.98 -15.75 -0.44
CA GLU A 103 -30.65 -15.79 -1.73
C GLU A 103 -30.62 -17.22 -2.31
N SER A 104 -31.68 -17.62 -3.00
CA SER A 104 -31.82 -18.98 -3.55
C SER A 104 -30.67 -19.41 -4.47
N SER A 105 -30.11 -18.46 -5.24
CA SER A 105 -28.94 -18.66 -6.10
C SER A 105 -27.68 -19.01 -5.29
N LEU A 106 -27.43 -18.25 -4.22
CA LEU A 106 -26.28 -18.44 -3.34
C LEU A 106 -26.43 -19.68 -2.44
N TYR A 107 -27.63 -19.98 -1.97
CA TYR A 107 -27.88 -21.17 -1.15
C TYR A 107 -27.59 -22.47 -1.90
N LYS A 108 -27.73 -22.46 -3.23
CA LYS A 108 -27.41 -23.59 -4.12
C LYS A 108 -25.93 -23.63 -4.53
N HIS A 109 -25.13 -22.63 -4.17
CA HIS A 109 -23.75 -22.55 -4.61
C HIS A 109 -22.91 -23.70 -4.01
N PRO A 110 -22.12 -24.44 -4.82
CA PRO A 110 -21.45 -25.66 -4.37
C PRO A 110 -20.39 -25.43 -3.30
N LEU A 111 -19.84 -24.21 -3.20
CA LEU A 111 -18.94 -23.83 -2.09
C LEU A 111 -19.54 -24.08 -0.70
N LEU A 112 -20.87 -23.97 -0.53
CA LEU A 112 -21.53 -24.21 0.76
C LEU A 112 -21.39 -25.66 1.24
N LYS A 113 -21.01 -26.58 0.34
CA LYS A 113 -20.70 -27.97 0.69
C LYS A 113 -19.30 -28.15 1.26
N HIS A 114 -18.44 -27.13 1.21
CA HIS A 114 -17.06 -27.25 1.66
C HIS A 114 -17.01 -27.52 3.18
N PRO A 115 -16.32 -28.57 3.66
CA PRO A 115 -16.36 -28.99 5.07
C PRO A 115 -15.88 -27.89 6.01
N LYS A 116 -14.74 -27.26 5.66
CA LYS A 116 -14.08 -26.22 6.45
C LYS A 116 -14.72 -24.82 6.34
N LEU A 117 -15.79 -24.65 5.56
CA LEU A 117 -16.46 -23.35 5.43
C LEU A 117 -17.26 -23.06 6.71
N THR A 118 -17.02 -21.90 7.32
CA THR A 118 -17.66 -21.45 8.56
C THR A 118 -18.83 -20.50 8.29
N HIS A 119 -19.65 -20.23 9.31
CA HIS A 119 -20.74 -19.25 9.22
C HIS A 119 -20.25 -17.85 8.82
N ASP A 120 -19.18 -17.36 9.45
CA ASP A 120 -18.54 -16.09 9.10
C ASP A 120 -17.96 -16.11 7.68
N GLY A 121 -17.41 -17.24 7.25
CA GLY A 121 -16.94 -17.45 5.88
C GLY A 121 -18.07 -17.35 4.85
N VAL A 122 -19.26 -17.88 5.15
CA VAL A 122 -20.45 -17.75 4.29
C VAL A 122 -20.94 -16.31 4.22
N ILE A 123 -20.96 -15.58 5.34
CA ILE A 123 -21.33 -14.16 5.35
C ILE A 123 -20.37 -13.38 4.46
N PHE A 124 -19.06 -13.58 4.62
CA PHE A 124 -18.06 -12.92 3.78
C PHE A 124 -18.24 -13.30 2.31
N PHE A 125 -18.44 -14.59 2.01
CA PHE A 125 -18.65 -15.06 0.64
C PHE A 125 -19.92 -14.45 0.01
N ARG A 126 -21.01 -14.26 0.77
CA ARG A 126 -22.21 -13.55 0.31
C ARG A 126 -21.91 -12.12 -0.10
N GLU A 127 -21.17 -11.38 0.73
CA GLU A 127 -20.80 -10.00 0.45
C GLU A 127 -19.85 -9.92 -0.76
N PHE A 128 -18.90 -10.85 -0.86
CA PHE A 128 -18.03 -10.99 -2.02
C PHE A 128 -18.80 -11.33 -3.29
N TYR A 129 -19.70 -12.32 -3.26
CA TYR A 129 -20.55 -12.71 -4.39
C TYR A 129 -21.38 -11.53 -4.91
N THR A 130 -22.02 -10.79 -3.99
CA THR A 130 -22.81 -9.60 -4.33
C THR A 130 -21.94 -8.53 -4.99
N LEU A 131 -20.75 -8.29 -4.45
CA LEU A 131 -19.81 -7.32 -5.01
C LEU A 131 -19.32 -7.75 -6.40
N MET A 132 -18.89 -9.00 -6.57
CA MET A 132 -18.43 -9.48 -7.88
C MET A 132 -19.54 -9.41 -8.93
N ARG A 133 -20.79 -9.62 -8.53
CA ARG A 133 -21.97 -9.45 -9.39
C ARG A 133 -22.21 -7.99 -9.78
N SER A 134 -21.91 -6.99 -8.95
CA SER A 134 -22.00 -5.59 -9.39
C SER A 134 -20.80 -5.19 -10.25
N LEU A 135 -19.59 -5.60 -9.88
CA LEU A 135 -18.35 -5.18 -10.55
C LEU A 135 -18.17 -5.76 -11.95
N HIS A 136 -18.62 -6.99 -12.24
CA HIS A 136 -18.36 -7.62 -13.56
C HIS A 136 -19.02 -6.90 -14.75
N THR A 137 -19.96 -5.99 -14.49
CA THR A 137 -20.63 -5.18 -15.52
C THR A 137 -19.94 -3.84 -15.78
N LEU A 138 -18.94 -3.49 -14.97
CA LEU A 138 -18.26 -2.20 -15.01
C LEU A 138 -16.90 -2.36 -15.70
N GLU A 139 -16.56 -1.39 -16.56
CA GLU A 139 -15.28 -1.40 -17.29
C GLU A 139 -14.29 -0.35 -16.75
N LYS A 140 -14.80 0.82 -16.33
CA LYS A 140 -13.96 1.95 -15.92
C LYS A 140 -13.41 1.75 -14.50
N PRO A 141 -12.11 1.98 -14.27
CA PRO A 141 -11.49 1.87 -12.95
C PRO A 141 -12.19 2.68 -11.87
N SER A 142 -12.61 3.91 -12.19
CA SER A 142 -13.28 4.81 -11.25
C SER A 142 -14.66 4.33 -10.83
N ASP A 143 -15.39 3.69 -11.73
CA ASP A 143 -16.72 3.19 -11.43
C ASP A 143 -16.62 1.91 -10.59
N ILE A 144 -15.68 1.02 -10.95
CA ILE A 144 -15.33 -0.18 -10.18
C ILE A 144 -14.92 0.19 -8.74
N LEU A 145 -14.00 1.15 -8.58
CA LEU A 145 -13.55 1.58 -7.25
C LEU A 145 -14.68 2.22 -6.45
N ARG A 146 -15.51 3.05 -7.08
CA ARG A 146 -16.65 3.67 -6.40
C ARG A 146 -17.61 2.62 -5.87
N GLU A 147 -17.94 1.63 -6.70
CA GLU A 147 -18.82 0.52 -6.31
C GLU A 147 -18.18 -0.33 -5.20
N ALA A 148 -16.90 -0.69 -5.33
CA ALA A 148 -16.15 -1.42 -4.32
C ALA A 148 -16.10 -0.69 -2.97
N ILE A 149 -15.82 0.62 -2.97
CA ILE A 149 -15.76 1.44 -1.75
C ILE A 149 -17.12 1.54 -1.06
N ASN A 150 -18.21 1.59 -1.84
CA ASN A 150 -19.57 1.68 -1.30
C ASN A 150 -20.15 0.34 -0.84
N SER A 151 -19.52 -0.77 -1.24
CA SER A 151 -19.96 -2.13 -0.92
C SER A 151 -19.98 -2.41 0.59
N SER A 152 -20.91 -3.27 0.99
CA SER A 152 -20.99 -3.80 2.36
C SER A 152 -19.72 -4.57 2.74
N LEU A 153 -19.11 -5.29 1.78
CA LEU A 153 -17.84 -5.98 1.97
C LEU A 153 -16.72 -5.03 2.43
N TYR A 154 -16.50 -3.96 1.66
CA TYR A 154 -15.45 -3.00 1.99
C TYR A 154 -15.76 -2.25 3.30
N LYS A 155 -17.02 -1.86 3.53
CA LYS A 155 -17.43 -1.26 4.81
C LYS A 155 -17.14 -2.16 6.01
N GLY A 156 -17.34 -3.47 5.88
CA GLY A 156 -16.98 -4.46 6.89
C GLY A 156 -15.46 -4.49 7.17
N ILE A 157 -14.64 -4.41 6.12
CA ILE A 157 -13.18 -4.36 6.24
C ILE A 157 -12.72 -3.06 6.88
N VAL A 158 -13.31 -1.92 6.50
CA VAL A 158 -13.04 -0.62 7.13
C VAL A 158 -13.33 -0.68 8.62
N GLU A 159 -14.46 -1.27 9.02
CA GLU A 159 -14.82 -1.42 10.44
C GLU A 159 -13.83 -2.31 11.19
N LEU A 160 -13.49 -3.48 10.63
CA LEU A 160 -12.51 -4.41 11.19
C LEU A 160 -11.14 -3.73 11.40
N LEU A 161 -10.62 -3.05 10.39
CA LEU A 161 -9.33 -2.37 10.45
C LEU A 161 -9.36 -1.18 11.43
N SER A 162 -10.49 -0.46 11.50
CA SER A 162 -10.65 0.66 12.43
C SER A 162 -10.65 0.18 13.89
N ILE A 163 -11.34 -0.92 14.18
CA ILE A 163 -11.34 -1.56 15.50
C ILE A 163 -9.92 -2.02 15.88
N GLN A 164 -9.22 -2.70 14.96
CA GLN A 164 -7.84 -3.15 15.21
C GLN A 164 -6.90 -1.98 15.53
N ARG A 165 -7.05 -0.85 14.84
CA ARG A 165 -6.22 0.36 15.03
C ARG A 165 -6.63 1.20 16.24
N GLY A 166 -7.87 1.07 16.70
CA GLY A 166 -8.37 1.71 17.93
C GLY A 166 -8.10 0.90 19.19
N ARG A 167 -7.64 -0.35 19.07
CA ARG A 167 -7.42 -1.23 20.22
C ARG A 167 -6.25 -0.77 21.08
N LEU A 168 -6.49 -0.62 22.38
CA LEU A 168 -5.49 -0.30 23.38
C LEU A 168 -4.75 -1.57 23.82
N LYS A 169 -3.63 -1.40 24.53
CA LYS A 169 -2.87 -2.52 25.12
C LYS A 169 -3.71 -3.35 26.11
N SER A 170 -4.74 -2.75 26.71
CA SER A 170 -5.71 -3.42 27.59
C SER A 170 -6.71 -4.32 26.83
N GLY A 171 -6.77 -4.25 25.51
CA GLY A 171 -7.73 -4.99 24.68
C GLY A 171 -9.04 -4.25 24.41
N GLU A 172 -9.34 -3.20 25.17
CA GLU A 172 -10.45 -2.27 24.94
C GLU A 172 -10.24 -1.43 23.67
N VAL A 173 -11.33 -0.92 23.11
CA VAL A 173 -11.30 -0.09 21.89
C VAL A 173 -11.53 1.36 22.27
N ASP A 174 -10.56 2.20 21.93
CA ASP A 174 -10.68 3.65 22.02
C ASP A 174 -11.50 4.16 20.83
N GLU A 175 -12.72 4.61 21.10
CA GLU A 175 -13.69 5.04 20.07
C GLU A 175 -13.20 6.26 19.28
N GLU A 176 -12.47 7.18 19.91
CA GLU A 176 -11.88 8.33 19.21
C GLU A 176 -10.77 7.88 18.26
N LYS A 177 -9.87 6.99 18.70
CA LYS A 177 -8.82 6.43 17.80
C LYS A 177 -9.41 5.59 16.68
N LYS A 178 -10.46 4.81 16.97
CA LYS A 178 -11.20 4.04 15.97
C LYS A 178 -11.81 4.96 14.92
N LYS A 179 -12.48 6.05 15.34
CA LYS A 179 -13.05 7.06 14.44
C LYS A 179 -11.98 7.73 13.57
N GLN A 180 -10.86 8.16 14.16
CA GLN A 180 -9.73 8.74 13.42
C GLN A 180 -9.09 7.74 12.45
N ALA A 181 -9.02 6.45 12.80
CA ALA A 181 -8.56 5.40 11.90
C ALA A 181 -9.51 5.22 10.71
N LYS A 182 -10.82 5.20 10.96
CA LYS A 182 -11.86 5.10 9.94
C LYS A 182 -11.82 6.26 8.95
N GLU A 183 -11.68 7.49 9.44
CA GLU A 183 -11.52 8.68 8.60
C GLU A 183 -10.26 8.60 7.74
N ARG A 184 -9.13 8.16 8.31
CA ARG A 184 -7.88 7.97 7.55
C ARG A 184 -8.03 6.93 6.43
N ILE A 185 -8.67 5.81 6.71
CA ILE A 185 -8.95 4.76 5.71
C ILE A 185 -9.80 5.34 4.57
N ASN A 186 -10.89 6.03 4.91
CA ASN A 186 -11.79 6.63 3.92
C ASN A 186 -11.09 7.70 3.08
N ARG A 187 -10.22 8.52 3.67
CA ARG A 187 -9.42 9.51 2.91
C ARG A 187 -8.51 8.83 1.90
N LYS A 188 -7.82 7.74 2.29
CA LYS A 188 -6.97 6.99 1.36
C LYS A 188 -7.76 6.36 0.22
N ALA A 189 -8.92 5.75 0.52
CA ALA A 189 -9.78 5.15 -0.49
C ALA A 189 -10.29 6.18 -1.51
N ARG A 190 -10.66 7.38 -1.04
CA ARG A 190 -11.02 8.50 -1.93
C ARG A 190 -9.86 8.94 -2.80
N LEU A 191 -8.65 9.03 -2.24
CA LEU A 191 -7.45 9.36 -3.02
C LEU A 191 -7.20 8.32 -4.12
N LEU A 192 -7.30 7.02 -3.81
CA LEU A 192 -7.18 5.97 -4.83
C LEU A 192 -8.26 6.10 -5.92
N LEU A 193 -9.50 6.40 -5.53
CA LEU A 193 -10.59 6.66 -6.47
C LEU A 193 -10.29 7.86 -7.36
N ASP A 194 -9.78 8.96 -6.82
CA ASP A 194 -9.45 10.15 -7.60
C ASP A 194 -8.29 9.89 -8.56
N LEU A 195 -7.24 9.18 -8.11
CA LEU A 195 -6.13 8.72 -8.97
C LEU A 195 -6.61 7.84 -10.12
N SER A 196 -7.69 7.08 -9.94
CA SER A 196 -8.22 6.19 -10.97
C SER A 196 -8.96 6.92 -12.10
N ARG A 197 -9.43 8.16 -11.87
CA ARG A 197 -10.26 8.91 -12.84
C ARG A 197 -9.53 9.24 -14.14
N GLN A 198 -8.21 9.37 -14.10
CA GLN A 198 -7.38 9.62 -15.29
C GLN A 198 -7.24 8.36 -16.18
N TYR A 199 -7.60 7.18 -15.68
CA TYR A 199 -7.47 5.93 -16.40
C TYR A 199 -8.80 5.50 -17.03
N LYS A 200 -8.78 5.22 -18.33
CA LYS A 200 -9.93 4.69 -19.06
C LYS A 200 -10.03 3.17 -18.98
N GLU A 201 -8.89 2.50 -18.89
CA GLU A 201 -8.79 1.03 -18.91
C GLU A 201 -8.31 0.48 -17.57
N LEU A 202 -9.01 -0.55 -17.08
CA LEU A 202 -8.70 -1.21 -15.82
C LEU A 202 -7.29 -1.80 -15.78
N ARG A 203 -6.88 -2.51 -16.85
CA ARG A 203 -5.54 -3.12 -16.93
C ARG A 203 -4.43 -2.08 -16.81
N ARG A 204 -4.59 -0.93 -17.48
CA ARG A 204 -3.62 0.16 -17.41
C ARG A 204 -3.53 0.75 -16.00
N PHE A 205 -4.66 0.95 -15.34
CA PHE A 205 -4.69 1.41 -13.95
C PHE A 205 -3.97 0.42 -13.02
N VAL A 206 -4.34 -0.86 -13.05
CA VAL A 206 -3.73 -1.88 -12.18
C VAL A 206 -2.23 -1.97 -12.41
N ASN A 207 -1.78 -2.01 -13.67
CA ASN A 207 -0.35 -2.04 -13.99
C ASN A 207 0.37 -0.80 -13.45
N ALA A 208 -0.24 0.39 -13.58
CA ALA A 208 0.32 1.62 -13.05
C ALA A 208 0.43 1.57 -11.51
N MET A 209 -0.57 1.04 -10.80
CA MET A 209 -0.52 0.93 -9.33
C MET A 209 0.49 -0.12 -8.83
N VAL A 210 0.68 -1.22 -9.58
CA VAL A 210 1.63 -2.29 -9.22
C VAL A 210 3.08 -1.87 -9.53
N LEU A 211 3.32 -1.32 -10.72
CA LEU A 211 4.66 -0.87 -11.15
C LEU A 211 5.03 0.44 -10.46
N GLY A 212 4.06 1.35 -10.36
CA GLY A 212 4.20 2.64 -9.72
C GLY A 212 4.03 2.59 -8.21
N GLY A 213 3.85 1.44 -7.54
CA GLY A 213 3.80 1.41 -6.06
C GLY A 213 5.05 2.02 -5.39
N ASN A 214 6.18 2.03 -6.12
CA ASN A 214 7.42 2.69 -5.72
C ASN A 214 7.52 4.16 -6.22
N GLU A 215 6.84 4.53 -7.31
CA GLU A 215 6.92 5.85 -7.94
C GLU A 215 5.72 6.77 -7.59
N LEU A 216 4.50 6.25 -7.50
CA LEU A 216 3.25 6.90 -7.12
C LEU A 216 3.14 7.24 -5.62
N SER A 217 4.17 6.93 -4.81
CA SER A 217 4.34 7.65 -3.54
C SER A 217 4.57 9.15 -3.79
N GLU A 218 4.86 9.52 -5.03
CA GLU A 218 4.81 10.83 -5.63
C GLU A 218 3.48 11.00 -6.40
N GLY A 219 2.52 11.72 -5.81
CA GLY A 219 1.31 12.13 -6.52
C GLY A 219 1.61 13.15 -7.64
N GLU A 220 0.58 13.63 -8.34
CA GLU A 220 0.70 14.84 -9.16
C GLU A 220 1.02 16.04 -8.25
N GLY A 221 2.30 16.35 -8.12
CA GLY A 221 2.79 17.38 -7.21
C GLY A 221 4.30 17.55 -7.32
N VAL A 222 4.86 18.45 -6.51
CA VAL A 222 6.31 18.67 -6.45
C VAL A 222 6.95 17.61 -5.56
N ASN A 223 7.96 16.93 -6.08
CA ASN A 223 8.75 15.95 -5.34
C ASN A 223 9.71 16.64 -4.37
N LEU A 224 9.44 16.50 -3.07
CA LEU A 224 10.31 17.01 -2.01
C LEU A 224 11.17 15.87 -1.46
N LEU A 225 12.40 15.79 -1.95
CA LEU A 225 13.34 14.72 -1.60
C LEU A 225 14.58 15.28 -0.89
N THR A 226 15.23 14.44 -0.09
CA THR A 226 16.61 14.72 0.32
C THR A 226 17.56 14.40 -0.84
N VAL A 227 18.75 15.01 -0.86
CA VAL A 227 19.77 14.73 -1.89
C VAL A 227 20.10 13.23 -1.97
N HIS A 228 20.19 12.55 -0.82
CA HIS A 228 20.42 11.11 -0.76
C HIS A 228 19.30 10.30 -1.41
N ALA A 229 18.03 10.64 -1.12
CA ALA A 229 16.87 9.97 -1.68
C ALA A 229 16.72 10.19 -3.19
N SER A 230 17.30 11.27 -3.73
CA SER A 230 17.26 11.56 -5.17
C SER A 230 18.19 10.68 -6.02
N LYS A 231 19.10 9.92 -5.40
CA LYS A 231 20.13 9.14 -6.11
C LYS A 231 19.48 8.11 -7.05
N GLY A 232 19.81 8.18 -8.33
CA GLY A 232 19.27 7.28 -9.36
C GLY A 232 17.95 7.75 -9.99
N LEU A 233 17.38 8.85 -9.50
CA LEU A 233 16.21 9.50 -10.11
C LEU A 233 16.65 10.64 -11.01
N GLU A 234 15.80 11.06 -11.95
CA GLU A 234 16.04 12.23 -12.80
C GLU A 234 14.73 12.96 -13.09
N PHE A 235 14.78 14.29 -13.13
CA PHE A 235 13.60 15.15 -13.27
C PHE A 235 13.80 16.22 -14.35
N PRO A 236 12.76 16.63 -15.07
CA PRO A 236 12.83 17.75 -16.03
C PRO A 236 13.37 19.03 -15.39
N GLU A 237 12.85 19.37 -14.20
CA GLU A 237 13.26 20.55 -13.43
C GLU A 237 13.64 20.16 -12.00
N VAL A 238 14.78 20.66 -11.49
CA VAL A 238 15.24 20.41 -10.12
C VAL A 238 15.53 21.72 -9.40
N TYR A 239 15.06 21.82 -8.15
CA TYR A 239 15.31 22.95 -7.26
C TYR A 239 16.18 22.48 -6.08
N VAL A 240 17.45 22.88 -6.07
CA VAL A 240 18.34 22.66 -4.93
C VAL A 240 18.29 23.91 -4.05
N ILE A 241 17.78 23.74 -2.83
CA ILE A 241 17.55 24.82 -1.88
C ILE A 241 18.54 24.80 -0.73
N ASP A 242 18.62 25.91 0.00
CA ASP A 242 19.43 26.07 1.22
C ASP A 242 20.94 25.84 1.01
N LEU A 243 21.46 26.29 -0.14
CA LEU A 243 22.89 26.26 -0.48
C LEU A 243 23.67 27.35 0.27
N VAL A 244 23.72 27.17 1.58
CA VAL A 244 24.32 28.08 2.56
C VAL A 244 25.52 27.41 3.22
N ASP A 245 26.57 28.19 3.46
CA ASP A 245 27.77 27.70 4.12
C ASP A 245 27.47 27.13 5.52
N GLY A 246 28.03 25.96 5.81
CA GLY A 246 27.80 25.22 7.05
C GLY A 246 26.44 24.49 7.14
N ARG A 247 25.55 24.66 6.15
CA ARG A 247 24.34 23.82 5.99
C ARG A 247 24.51 22.79 4.89
N PHE A 248 24.95 23.23 3.71
CA PHE A 248 25.33 22.36 2.61
C PHE A 248 26.54 22.99 1.92
N PRO A 249 27.78 22.59 2.27
CA PRO A 249 28.16 21.39 3.03
C PRO A 249 27.77 21.43 4.52
N ASN A 250 27.25 20.31 5.03
CA ASN A 250 26.94 20.18 6.45
C ASN A 250 28.20 19.89 7.27
N ARG A 251 28.77 20.93 7.88
CA ARG A 251 30.00 20.84 8.68
C ARG A 251 29.80 20.24 10.08
N LYS A 252 28.57 19.89 10.47
CA LYS A 252 28.28 19.31 11.80
C LYS A 252 28.30 17.78 11.80
N MET A 253 28.22 17.15 10.62
CA MET A 253 28.35 15.71 10.50
C MET A 253 29.82 15.35 10.25
N MET A 254 30.24 14.16 10.66
CA MET A 254 31.60 13.61 10.42
C MET A 254 31.87 13.30 8.93
N SER A 255 30.99 13.73 8.02
CA SER A 255 31.12 13.57 6.57
C SER A 255 32.23 14.48 6.05
N SER A 256 33.11 13.92 5.21
CA SER A 256 34.17 14.72 4.62
C SER A 256 33.58 15.75 3.64
N ILE A 257 34.28 16.87 3.45
CA ILE A 257 33.89 17.87 2.45
C ILE A 257 33.77 17.26 1.04
N GLU A 258 34.57 16.22 0.74
CA GLU A 258 34.50 15.51 -0.53
C GLU A 258 33.21 14.70 -0.69
N GLU A 259 32.70 14.12 0.40
CA GLU A 259 31.43 13.39 0.39
C GLU A 259 30.25 14.35 0.15
N GLU A 260 30.24 15.49 0.84
CA GLU A 260 29.25 16.56 0.62
C GLU A 260 29.34 17.11 -0.82
N ARG A 261 30.55 17.21 -1.39
CA ARG A 261 30.76 17.61 -2.78
C ARG A 261 30.17 16.59 -3.76
N ARG A 262 30.35 15.28 -3.48
CA ARG A 262 29.70 14.22 -4.27
C ARG A 262 28.18 14.30 -4.17
N LEU A 263 27.64 14.61 -3.00
CA LEU A 263 26.20 14.83 -2.83
C LEU A 263 25.71 16.02 -3.65
N PHE A 264 26.43 17.15 -3.63
CA PHE A 264 26.11 18.30 -4.46
C PHE A 264 26.12 17.96 -5.95
N TYR A 265 27.15 17.23 -6.41
CA TYR A 265 27.22 16.73 -7.79
C TYR A 265 26.03 15.82 -8.15
N VAL A 266 25.65 14.90 -7.24
CA VAL A 266 24.47 14.06 -7.43
C VAL A 266 23.21 14.92 -7.59
N ALA A 267 22.99 15.90 -6.70
CA ALA A 267 21.82 16.78 -6.76
C ALA A 267 21.72 17.55 -8.09
N VAL A 268 22.84 18.14 -8.53
CA VAL A 268 22.95 18.89 -9.80
C VAL A 268 22.65 17.99 -10.99
N THR A 269 23.19 16.77 -11.01
CA THR A 269 23.00 15.81 -12.12
C THR A 269 21.63 15.12 -12.14
N ARG A 270 20.72 15.43 -11.19
CA ARG A 270 19.33 14.93 -11.29
C ARG A 270 18.49 15.74 -12.29
N ALA A 271 18.93 16.94 -12.67
CA ALA A 271 18.22 17.82 -13.59
C ALA A 271 18.47 17.41 -15.05
N LYS A 272 17.39 17.28 -15.84
CA LYS A 272 17.47 17.06 -17.29
C LYS A 272 17.48 18.36 -18.08
N ASP A 273 16.51 19.25 -17.82
CA ASP A 273 16.29 20.45 -18.62
C ASP A 273 16.65 21.72 -17.86
N ARG A 274 16.20 21.85 -16.60
CA ARG A 274 16.43 23.05 -15.79
C ARG A 274 16.88 22.75 -14.38
N LEU A 275 17.88 23.50 -13.93
CA LEU A 275 18.40 23.47 -12.57
C LEU A 275 18.29 24.84 -11.94
N TYR A 276 17.64 24.91 -10.77
CA TYR A 276 17.54 26.09 -9.96
C TYR A 276 18.30 25.89 -8.66
N LEU A 277 19.25 26.78 -8.37
CA LEU A 277 20.05 26.78 -7.15
C LEU A 277 19.67 27.99 -6.32
N SER A 278 19.40 27.81 -5.03
CA SER A 278 18.93 28.90 -4.17
C SER A 278 19.54 28.86 -2.77
N LEU A 279 19.70 30.05 -2.18
CA LEU A 279 20.14 30.25 -0.81
C LEU A 279 19.38 31.42 -0.17
N ALA A 280 19.16 31.37 1.13
CA ALA A 280 18.63 32.49 1.88
C ALA A 280 19.76 33.48 2.21
N LYS A 281 19.54 34.79 2.09
CA LYS A 281 20.55 35.82 2.42
C LYS A 281 20.66 36.10 3.92
N PHE A 282 19.55 35.98 4.66
CA PHE A 282 19.47 36.41 6.05
C PHE A 282 18.54 35.51 6.86
N ASP A 283 18.98 35.11 8.06
CA ASP A 283 18.15 34.41 9.04
C ASP A 283 17.45 35.43 9.96
N ARG A 284 16.14 35.58 9.83
CA ARG A 284 15.35 36.49 10.67
C ARG A 284 15.32 36.09 12.15
N VAL A 285 15.41 34.81 12.46
CA VAL A 285 15.32 34.28 13.84
C VAL A 285 16.66 34.46 14.54
N LYS A 286 17.77 34.12 13.86
CA LYS A 286 19.11 34.21 14.44
C LYS A 286 19.76 35.58 14.26
N LYS A 287 19.22 36.43 13.38
CA LYS A 287 19.77 37.74 12.98
C LYS A 287 21.20 37.62 12.45
N ILE A 288 21.43 36.66 11.55
CA ILE A 288 22.74 36.39 10.95
C ILE A 288 22.61 36.42 9.44
N ASP A 289 23.57 37.06 8.77
CA ASP A 289 23.74 36.97 7.32
C ASP A 289 24.33 35.63 6.91
N TYR A 290 23.67 34.99 5.96
CA TYR A 290 24.12 33.70 5.42
C TYR A 290 25.14 33.91 4.32
N LYS A 291 26.22 33.13 4.39
CA LYS A 291 27.20 33.05 3.31
C LYS A 291 26.77 31.99 2.29
N PRO A 292 26.97 32.20 0.98
CA PRO A 292 26.75 31.19 -0.03
C PRO A 292 27.56 29.92 0.26
N SER A 293 27.01 28.76 -0.10
CA SER A 293 27.74 27.49 -0.06
C SER A 293 29.06 27.60 -0.84
N GLN A 294 30.12 26.98 -0.30
CA GLN A 294 31.39 26.81 -0.99
C GLN A 294 31.21 26.21 -2.40
N PHE A 295 30.26 25.29 -2.59
CA PHE A 295 30.03 24.65 -3.88
C PHE A 295 29.52 25.61 -4.96
N LEU A 296 28.86 26.71 -4.58
CA LEU A 296 28.47 27.76 -5.52
C LEU A 296 29.67 28.60 -5.99
N HIS A 297 30.69 28.77 -5.14
CA HIS A 297 31.95 29.39 -5.52
C HIS A 297 32.78 28.46 -6.41
N GLU A 298 32.89 27.17 -6.05
CA GLU A 298 33.58 26.15 -6.86
C GLU A 298 32.96 26.01 -8.26
N ALA A 299 31.63 26.11 -8.37
CA ALA A 299 30.93 26.09 -9.65
C ALA A 299 31.00 27.42 -10.43
N GLY A 300 31.64 28.46 -9.90
CA GLY A 300 31.76 29.77 -10.55
C GLY A 300 30.45 30.56 -10.63
N LEU A 301 29.44 30.20 -9.84
CA LEU A 301 28.11 30.80 -9.87
C LEU A 301 27.98 32.04 -8.98
N VAL A 302 28.97 32.26 -8.11
CA VAL A 302 29.07 33.45 -7.25
C VAL A 302 30.44 34.09 -7.45
N LYS A 303 30.46 35.42 -7.61
CA LYS A 303 31.71 36.19 -7.76
C LYS A 303 32.42 36.33 -6.41
N GLY A 304 33.74 36.15 -6.40
CA GLY A 304 34.61 36.21 -5.23
C GLY A 304 35.18 34.85 -4.84
N GLU A 305 36.34 34.83 -4.18
CA GLU A 305 37.00 33.61 -3.71
C GLU A 305 36.38 33.12 -2.40
N PHE A 306 36.20 31.79 -2.28
CA PHE A 306 35.87 31.19 -1.01
C PHE A 306 37.12 31.19 -0.12
N VAL A 307 37.01 31.81 1.05
CA VAL A 307 38.08 31.84 2.07
C VAL A 307 37.65 30.94 3.22
N GLU A 308 38.48 29.95 3.56
CA GLU A 308 38.22 29.09 4.71
C GLU A 308 38.09 29.93 5.99
N PRO A 309 37.01 29.76 6.77
CA PRO A 309 36.88 30.51 8.02
C PRO A 309 37.91 30.01 9.04
N GLU A 310 38.59 30.95 9.71
CA GLU A 310 39.53 30.65 10.78
C GLU A 310 38.91 29.72 11.84
N VAL A 311 39.65 28.65 12.16
CA VAL A 311 39.24 27.67 13.17
C VAL A 311 39.23 28.37 14.54
N LYS A 312 38.04 28.68 15.07
CA LYS A 312 37.92 29.20 16.43
C LYS A 312 38.27 28.09 17.43
N GLU A 313 39.44 28.19 18.06
CA GLU A 313 39.83 27.33 19.17
C GLU A 313 38.76 27.40 20.28
N LYS A 314 38.30 26.23 20.73
CA LYS A 314 37.33 26.13 21.83
C LYS A 314 37.99 26.64 23.11
N LYS A 315 37.48 27.74 23.67
CA LYS A 315 37.89 28.23 24.99
C LYS A 315 37.79 27.09 26.03
N PRO A 316 38.81 26.92 26.89
CA PRO A 316 38.80 25.85 27.89
C PRO A 316 37.62 26.04 28.85
N LYS A 317 36.93 24.92 29.14
CA LYS A 317 35.80 24.89 30.10
C LYS A 317 36.32 25.28 31.48
N ARG A 318 35.75 26.32 32.08
CA ARG A 318 35.97 26.64 33.50
C ARG A 318 35.45 25.48 34.35
N VAL A 319 36.35 24.86 35.10
CA VAL A 319 36.02 23.94 36.19
C VAL A 319 35.30 24.76 37.25
N LYS A 320 34.09 24.34 37.64
CA LYS A 320 33.42 24.89 38.81
C LYS A 320 34.07 24.26 40.04
N GLU A 321 34.68 25.07 40.89
CA GLU A 321 35.03 24.67 42.25
C GLU A 321 33.76 24.71 43.09
N ASP A 322 33.42 23.56 43.67
CA ASP A 322 32.35 23.41 44.64
C ASP A 322 32.80 24.05 45.97
N SER A 323 31.98 24.98 46.48
CA SER A 323 32.00 25.41 47.90
C SER A 323 30.57 25.62 48.39
#